data_AF-A0A0A0RR89-F1
#
_entry.id   AF-A0A0A0RR89-F1
#
_cell.length_a   1.000
_cell.length_b   1.000
_cell.length_c   1.000
_cell.angle_alpha   90.00
_cell.angle_beta   90.00
_cell.angle_gamma   90.00
#
_symmetry.space_group_name_H-M   'P 1'
#
loop_
_entity.id
_entity.type
_entity.pdbx_description
1 polymer ?
#
loop_
_entity_poly.entity_id
_entity_poly.type
_entity_poly.pdbx_seq_one_letter_code
_entity_poly.pdbx_strand_id
1 'polypeptide(L)'
;MVASCCRFLCYFCRISCHNQGALFDRLTYLLENSRVGLASPSMRGSTPLDVAAASVMDNNELALSLKETDLEKVVQYLAGCGLQSCSMLVAKGYTDIGWNPVEGERYLDFLRFAVFCNGESVEENSYVVLRLLIRRPECFGPALRGDRGDGLLAAMKEAISI
;
A
#
# COMPACT_ATOMS: atom_id res chain seq x y z
N MET A 1 19.81 -0.93 -9.02
CA MET A 1 20.43 -0.42 -7.76
C MET A 1 19.38 -0.25 -6.66
N VAL A 2 18.39 0.65 -6.82
CA VAL A 2 17.36 0.93 -5.79
C VAL A 2 16.68 -0.33 -5.25
N ALA A 3 16.17 -1.20 -6.11
CA ALA A 3 15.46 -2.39 -5.66
C ALA A 3 16.32 -3.40 -4.87
N SER A 4 17.60 -3.50 -5.19
CA SER A 4 18.53 -4.35 -4.44
C SER A 4 18.79 -3.78 -3.05
N CYS A 5 18.91 -2.45 -2.92
CA CYS A 5 19.07 -1.79 -1.63
C CYS A 5 17.81 -1.93 -0.77
N CYS A 6 16.62 -1.68 -1.33
CA CYS A 6 15.36 -1.87 -0.62
C CYS A 6 15.20 -3.33 -0.16
N ARG A 7 15.56 -4.30 -1.02
CA ARG A 7 15.49 -5.72 -0.65
C ARG A 7 16.44 -6.05 0.50
N PHE A 8 17.67 -5.54 0.46
CA PHE A 8 18.62 -5.69 1.56
C PHE A 8 18.05 -5.12 2.87
N LEU A 9 17.46 -3.92 2.82
CA LEU A 9 16.85 -3.29 4.01
C LEU A 9 15.65 -4.09 4.54
N CYS A 10 14.81 -4.67 3.67
CA CYS A 10 13.74 -5.57 4.11
C CYS A 10 14.31 -6.79 4.86
N TYR A 11 15.41 -7.39 4.39
CA TYR A 11 16.08 -8.48 5.12
C TYR A 11 16.69 -7.98 6.43
N PHE A 12 17.29 -6.80 6.43
CA PHE A 12 17.88 -6.19 7.62
C PHE A 12 16.86 -6.00 8.75
N CYS A 13 15.64 -5.57 8.42
CA CYS A 13 14.52 -5.47 9.37
C CYS A 13 14.13 -6.83 9.97
N ARG A 14 14.16 -7.91 9.18
CA ARG A 14 13.72 -9.25 9.63
C ARG A 14 14.68 -9.92 10.62
N ILE A 15 15.94 -9.48 10.67
CA ILE A 15 16.96 -10.15 11.48
C ILE A 15 16.93 -9.68 12.95
N SER A 16 16.36 -8.50 13.24
CA SER A 16 16.34 -7.96 14.61
C SER A 16 15.29 -6.86 14.78
N CYS A 17 14.59 -6.89 15.92
CA CYS A 17 13.66 -5.83 16.32
C CYS A 17 14.37 -4.46 16.47
N HIS A 18 15.65 -4.45 16.88
CA HIS A 18 16.43 -3.22 16.97
C HIS A 18 16.66 -2.59 15.59
N ASN A 19 17.02 -3.42 14.60
CA ASN A 19 17.19 -2.97 13.22
C ASN A 19 15.88 -2.45 12.64
N GLN A 20 14.79 -3.16 12.94
CA GLN A 20 13.45 -2.76 12.53
C GLN A 20 13.08 -1.38 13.10
N GLY A 21 13.34 -1.14 14.39
CA GLY A 21 13.15 0.15 15.05
C GLY A 21 13.96 1.28 14.41
N ALA A 22 15.24 1.03 14.07
CA ALA A 22 16.07 2.02 13.39
C ALA A 22 15.52 2.44 12.00
N LEU A 23 14.85 1.53 11.30
CA LEU A 23 14.16 1.84 10.04
C LEU A 23 12.82 2.54 10.29
N PHE A 24 12.11 2.16 11.35
CA PHE A 24 10.85 2.80 11.77
C PHE A 24 11.06 4.28 12.13
N ASP A 25 12.18 4.63 12.76
CA ASP A 25 12.56 6.03 13.01
C ASP A 25 12.66 6.89 11.73
N ARG A 26 12.80 6.24 10.58
CA ARG A 26 12.86 6.87 9.25
C ARG A 26 11.59 6.64 8.43
N LEU A 27 10.51 6.14 9.05
CA LEU A 27 9.27 5.78 8.36
C LEU A 27 8.70 6.93 7.54
N THR A 28 8.58 8.14 8.11
CA THR A 28 8.03 9.30 7.40
C THR A 28 8.82 9.60 6.11
N TYR A 29 10.15 9.50 6.14
CA TYR A 29 11.00 9.67 4.97
C TYR A 29 10.78 8.57 3.92
N LEU A 30 10.63 7.32 4.36
CA LEU A 30 10.31 6.20 3.46
C LEU A 30 8.95 6.39 2.80
N LEU A 31 7.95 6.87 3.54
CA LEU A 31 6.61 7.15 3.01
C LEU A 31 6.61 8.34 2.03
N GLU A 32 7.38 9.40 2.29
CA GLU A 32 7.59 10.51 1.34
C GLU A 32 8.12 10.06 -0.01
N ASN A 33 8.99 9.05 0.01
CA ASN A 33 9.65 8.53 -1.19
C ASN A 33 9.01 7.20 -1.66
N SER A 34 7.84 6.83 -1.13
CA SER A 34 7.21 5.53 -1.38
C SER A 34 6.92 5.28 -2.84
N ARG A 35 6.60 6.32 -3.62
CA ARG A 35 6.30 6.25 -5.07
C ARG A 35 7.48 5.84 -5.94
N VAL A 36 8.71 5.91 -5.43
CA VAL A 36 9.91 5.60 -6.21
C VAL A 36 9.91 4.12 -6.60
N GLY A 37 9.73 3.86 -7.89
CA GLY A 37 9.78 2.53 -8.46
C GLY A 37 8.49 1.71 -8.38
N LEU A 38 7.39 2.27 -7.84
CA LEU A 38 6.10 1.56 -7.75
C LEU A 38 5.48 1.27 -9.14
N ALA A 39 5.69 2.15 -10.12
CA ALA A 39 5.05 2.06 -11.43
C ALA A 39 5.72 1.08 -12.41
N SER A 40 6.75 0.30 -12.03
CA SER A 40 7.47 -0.58 -12.95
C SER A 40 7.09 -2.06 -12.76
N PRO A 41 6.20 -2.64 -13.60
CA PRO A 41 5.87 -4.07 -13.56
C PRO A 41 7.09 -4.97 -13.82
N SER A 42 8.11 -4.43 -14.49
CA SER A 42 9.37 -5.11 -14.78
C SER A 42 10.25 -5.28 -13.52
N MET A 43 9.83 -4.70 -12.40
CA MET A 43 10.49 -4.79 -11.10
C MET A 43 9.58 -5.55 -10.13
N ARG A 44 9.72 -6.88 -10.07
CA ARG A 44 9.54 -7.66 -8.82
C ARG A 44 10.60 -7.27 -7.77
N GLY A 45 10.92 -5.98 -7.70
CA GLY A 45 11.94 -5.40 -6.87
C GLY A 45 11.29 -4.75 -5.67
N SER A 46 11.94 -4.82 -4.52
CA SER A 46 11.51 -4.10 -3.34
C SER A 46 11.59 -2.60 -3.59
N THR A 47 10.66 -1.85 -3.04
CA THR A 47 10.52 -0.39 -3.10
C THR A 47 10.70 0.20 -1.71
N PRO A 48 10.83 1.53 -1.58
CA PRO A 48 10.85 2.16 -0.26
C PRO A 48 9.58 1.87 0.57
N LEU A 49 8.42 1.68 -0.09
CA LEU A 49 7.19 1.28 0.58
C LEU A 49 7.28 -0.14 1.17
N ASP A 50 7.93 -1.08 0.49
CA ASP A 50 8.16 -2.42 1.03
C ASP A 50 9.10 -2.39 2.25
N VAL A 51 10.05 -1.44 2.28
CA VAL A 51 10.92 -1.23 3.46
C VAL A 51 10.12 -0.64 4.62
N ALA A 52 9.26 0.34 4.36
CA ALA A 52 8.34 0.89 5.35
C ALA A 52 7.39 -0.17 5.92
N ALA A 53 6.86 -1.05 5.06
CA ALA A 53 6.05 -2.19 5.49
C ALA A 53 6.88 -3.14 6.38
N ALA A 54 8.10 -3.49 5.95
CA ALA A 54 8.99 -4.36 6.71
C ALA A 54 9.42 -3.76 8.07
N SER A 55 9.43 -2.43 8.23
CA SER A 55 9.74 -1.79 9.52
C SER A 55 8.61 -1.87 10.54
N VAL A 56 7.42 -2.33 10.15
CA VAL A 56 6.25 -2.47 11.06
C VAL A 56 5.78 -3.92 11.16
N MET A 57 5.96 -4.69 10.09
CA MET A 57 5.54 -6.09 9.96
C MET A 57 5.90 -6.95 11.17
N ASP A 58 4.92 -7.69 11.69
CA ASP A 58 5.03 -8.65 12.79
C ASP A 58 5.61 -8.06 14.10
N ASN A 59 5.54 -6.73 14.29
CA ASN A 59 5.98 -6.04 15.49
C ASN A 59 4.87 -5.19 16.12
N ASN A 60 4.30 -5.69 17.21
CA ASN A 60 3.17 -5.05 17.90
C ASN A 60 3.53 -3.66 18.46
N GLU A 61 4.74 -3.48 19.01
CA GLU A 61 5.16 -2.21 19.60
C GLU A 61 5.28 -1.11 18.54
N LEU A 62 5.87 -1.44 17.39
CA LEU A 62 6.03 -0.50 16.28
C LEU A 62 4.69 -0.24 15.57
N ALA A 63 3.84 -1.26 15.43
CA ALA A 63 2.50 -1.08 14.89
C ALA A 63 1.67 -0.12 15.76
N LEU A 64 1.68 -0.27 17.08
CA LEU A 64 1.01 0.65 18.02
C LEU A 64 1.66 2.05 18.06
N SER A 65 2.92 2.16 17.65
CA SER A 65 3.64 3.44 17.56
C SER A 65 3.36 4.22 16.26
N LEU A 66 2.61 3.65 15.32
CA LEU A 66 2.22 4.34 14.09
C LEU A 66 1.38 5.57 14.39
N LYS A 67 1.64 6.66 13.65
CA LYS A 67 0.86 7.89 13.78
C LYS A 67 -0.25 7.92 12.75
N GLU A 68 -1.35 8.60 13.11
CA GLU A 68 -2.44 8.86 12.17
C GLU A 68 -1.92 9.55 10.88
N THR A 69 -0.92 10.42 10.99
CA THR A 69 -0.31 11.10 9.83
C THR A 69 0.38 10.16 8.86
N ASP A 70 0.96 9.06 9.34
CA ASP A 70 1.63 8.07 8.49
C ASP A 70 0.58 7.26 7.70
N LEU A 71 -0.48 6.84 8.39
CA LEU A 71 -1.62 6.13 7.78
C LEU A 71 -2.39 7.01 6.80
N GLU A 72 -2.64 8.27 7.16
CA GLU A 72 -3.31 9.23 6.29
C GLU A 72 -2.57 9.42 4.97
N LYS A 73 -1.24 9.53 5.02
CA LYS A 73 -0.42 9.67 3.82
C LYS A 73 -0.54 8.49 2.86
N VAL A 74 -0.53 7.27 3.40
CA VAL A 74 -0.72 6.05 2.61
C VAL A 74 -2.11 6.02 1.98
N VAL A 75 -3.15 6.37 2.75
CA VAL A 75 -4.53 6.45 2.24
C VAL A 75 -4.67 7.53 1.16
N GLN A 76 -4.00 8.69 1.30
CA GLN A 76 -3.99 9.73 0.27
C GLN A 76 -3.35 9.24 -1.03
N TYR A 77 -2.27 8.45 -0.95
CA TYR A 77 -1.66 7.86 -2.15
C TYR A 77 -2.52 6.77 -2.78
N LEU A 78 -3.18 5.94 -1.97
CA LEU A 78 -4.16 4.96 -2.43
C LEU A 78 -5.34 5.63 -3.16
N ALA A 79 -5.87 6.72 -2.62
CA ALA A 79 -6.91 7.52 -3.28
C ALA A 79 -6.45 8.02 -4.66
N GLY A 80 -5.19 8.46 -4.75
CA GLY A 80 -4.57 8.85 -6.02
C GLY A 80 -4.53 7.73 -7.05
N CYS A 81 -4.24 6.48 -6.62
CA CYS A 81 -4.27 5.31 -7.50
C CYS A 81 -5.66 5.06 -8.07
N GLY A 82 -6.71 5.40 -7.33
CA GLY A 82 -8.09 5.30 -7.76
C GLY A 82 -8.54 6.34 -8.80
N LEU A 83 -7.73 7.38 -9.04
CA LEU A 83 -8.05 8.49 -9.94
C LEU A 83 -7.07 8.62 -11.11
N GLN A 84 -6.04 7.79 -11.16
CA GLN A 84 -4.95 7.90 -12.13
C GLN A 84 -4.74 6.60 -12.88
N SER A 85 -4.69 6.68 -14.20
CA SER A 85 -4.33 5.56 -15.07
C SER A 85 -2.89 5.09 -14.83
N CYS A 86 -2.65 3.79 -15.03
CA CYS A 86 -1.29 3.25 -15.00
C CYS A 86 -0.56 3.55 -16.32
N SER A 87 0.12 4.70 -16.41
CA SER A 87 0.83 5.16 -17.61
C SER A 87 1.78 4.12 -18.21
N MET A 88 2.41 3.30 -17.37
CA MET A 88 3.31 2.22 -17.77
C MET A 88 2.61 1.05 -18.44
N LEU A 89 1.40 0.67 -18.00
CA LEU A 89 0.61 -0.35 -18.67
C LEU A 89 0.04 0.18 -19.99
N VAL A 90 -0.45 1.42 -19.99
CA VAL A 90 -0.90 2.10 -21.21
C VAL A 90 0.23 2.17 -22.26
N ALA A 91 1.45 2.53 -21.84
CA ALA A 91 2.62 2.55 -22.73
C ALA A 91 3.02 1.15 -23.25
N LYS A 92 2.66 0.08 -22.55
CA LYS A 92 2.83 -1.31 -23.00
C LYS A 92 1.70 -1.81 -23.89
N GLY A 93 0.72 -0.97 -24.21
CA GLY A 93 -0.41 -1.30 -25.09
C GLY A 93 -1.61 -1.93 -24.37
N TYR A 94 -1.64 -1.94 -23.04
CA TYR A 94 -2.84 -2.36 -22.29
C TYR A 94 -3.92 -1.27 -22.35
N THR A 95 -5.18 -1.70 -22.34
CA THR A 95 -6.33 -0.80 -22.27
C THR A 95 -6.27 0.08 -21.03
N ASP A 96 -6.50 1.37 -21.20
CA ASP A 96 -6.61 2.28 -20.07
C ASP A 96 -7.94 2.09 -19.35
N ILE A 97 -7.88 1.61 -18.10
CA ILE A 97 -9.04 1.39 -17.23
C ILE A 97 -9.34 2.59 -16.32
N GLY A 98 -8.53 3.66 -16.36
CA GLY A 98 -8.76 4.89 -15.60
C GLY A 98 -8.37 4.86 -14.12
N TRP A 99 -7.72 3.78 -13.66
CA TRP A 99 -7.14 3.65 -12.32
C TRP A 99 -5.89 2.75 -12.34
N ASN A 100 -5.09 2.78 -11.26
CA ASN A 100 -3.81 2.09 -11.17
C ASN A 100 -3.87 0.93 -10.14
N PRO A 101 -4.25 -0.28 -10.57
CA PRO A 101 -4.33 -1.44 -9.68
C PRO A 101 -2.97 -1.88 -9.12
N VAL A 102 -1.90 -1.74 -9.91
CA VAL A 102 -0.56 -2.24 -9.58
C VAL A 102 0.04 -1.49 -8.40
N GLU A 103 -0.10 -0.17 -8.41
CA GLU A 103 0.40 0.68 -7.32
C GLU A 103 -0.53 0.60 -6.09
N GLY A 104 -1.85 0.52 -6.31
CA GLY A 104 -2.83 0.41 -5.24
C GLY A 104 -2.63 -0.82 -4.34
N GLU A 105 -2.33 -1.99 -4.92
CA GLU A 105 -2.08 -3.23 -4.17
C GLU A 105 -0.96 -3.07 -3.12
N ARG A 106 0.12 -2.34 -3.47
CA ARG A 106 1.27 -2.14 -2.58
C ARG A 106 0.94 -1.26 -1.36
N TYR A 107 0.08 -0.26 -1.54
CA TYR A 107 -0.40 0.56 -0.43
C TYR A 107 -1.34 -0.23 0.47
N LEU A 108 -2.18 -1.11 -0.09
CA LEU A 108 -3.00 -2.03 0.69
C LEU A 108 -2.16 -3.03 1.48
N ASP A 109 -1.06 -3.54 0.91
CA ASP A 109 -0.12 -4.42 1.63
C ASP A 109 0.50 -3.71 2.84
N PHE A 110 0.92 -2.44 2.72
CA PHE A 110 1.39 -1.68 3.88
C PHE A 110 0.29 -1.56 4.95
N LEU A 111 -0.92 -1.17 4.56
CA LEU A 111 -2.04 -1.01 5.50
C LEU A 111 -2.37 -2.33 6.19
N ARG A 112 -2.30 -3.46 5.48
CA ARG A 112 -2.48 -4.79 6.05
C ARG A 112 -1.49 -5.05 7.20
N PHE A 113 -0.21 -4.74 7.04
CA PHE A 113 0.78 -4.92 8.12
C PHE A 113 0.61 -3.92 9.26
N ALA A 114 0.02 -2.75 9.01
CA ALA A 114 -0.29 -1.78 10.05
C ALA A 114 -1.47 -2.21 10.93
N VAL A 115 -2.47 -2.88 10.35
CA VAL A 115 -3.72 -3.27 11.05
C VAL A 115 -3.74 -4.72 11.51
N PHE A 116 -2.84 -5.57 11.03
CA PHE A 116 -2.79 -6.98 11.37
C PHE A 116 -1.36 -7.41 11.70
N CYS A 117 -1.17 -7.90 12.92
CA CYS A 117 0.14 -8.24 13.44
C CYS A 117 0.08 -9.54 14.26
N ASN A 118 0.99 -10.49 13.99
CA ASN A 118 1.09 -11.76 14.72
C ASN A 118 -0.22 -12.58 14.82
N GLY A 119 -1.10 -12.48 13.84
CA GLY A 119 -2.37 -13.20 13.82
C GLY A 119 -3.55 -12.44 14.45
N GLU A 120 -3.32 -11.24 14.97
CA GLU A 120 -4.33 -10.42 15.66
C GLU A 120 -4.51 -9.05 14.98
N SER A 121 -5.69 -8.46 15.16
CA SER A 121 -6.03 -7.11 14.71
C SER A 121 -5.44 -6.08 15.67
N VAL A 122 -4.84 -5.02 15.12
CA VAL A 122 -4.44 -3.82 15.86
C VAL A 122 -5.59 -2.82 15.77
N GLU A 123 -6.54 -2.91 16.70
CA GLU A 123 -7.83 -2.19 16.65
C GLU A 123 -7.68 -0.67 16.52
N GLU A 124 -6.70 -0.06 17.20
CA GLU A 124 -6.43 1.38 17.14
C GLU A 124 -6.09 1.83 15.71
N ASN A 125 -5.25 1.05 15.04
CA ASN A 125 -4.86 1.31 13.64
C ASN A 125 -6.04 1.02 12.70
N SER A 126 -6.73 -0.11 12.91
CA SER A 126 -7.91 -0.51 12.13
C SER A 126 -8.98 0.59 12.13
N TYR A 127 -9.27 1.16 13.29
CA TYR A 127 -10.24 2.23 13.45
C TYR A 127 -9.85 3.49 12.66
N VAL A 128 -8.59 3.90 12.74
CA VAL A 128 -8.07 5.06 12.01
C VAL A 128 -8.11 4.81 10.50
N VAL A 129 -7.61 3.66 10.03
CA VAL A 129 -7.62 3.28 8.61
C VAL A 129 -9.05 3.25 8.08
N LEU A 130 -9.98 2.60 8.77
CA LEU A 130 -11.39 2.56 8.37
C LEU A 130 -11.98 3.96 8.22
N ARG A 131 -11.77 4.83 9.23
CA ARG A 131 -12.26 6.21 9.21
C ARG A 131 -11.68 7.03 8.05
N LEU A 132 -10.40 6.83 7.73
CA LEU A 132 -9.74 7.51 6.62
C LEU A 132 -10.25 7.03 5.26
N LEU A 133 -10.48 5.72 5.10
CA LEU A 133 -10.98 5.11 3.86
C LEU A 133 -12.42 5.51 3.55
N ILE A 134 -13.34 5.46 4.52
CA ILE A 134 -14.74 5.83 4.28
C ILE A 134 -14.93 7.31 3.92
N ARG A 135 -13.97 8.17 4.30
CA ARG A 135 -13.95 9.59 3.95
C ARG A 135 -13.38 9.86 2.56
N ARG A 136 -12.80 8.85 1.90
CA ARG A 136 -12.15 8.94 0.59
C ARG A 136 -12.61 7.78 -0.30
N PRO A 137 -13.83 7.87 -0.88
CA PRO A 137 -14.39 6.80 -1.70
C PRO A 137 -13.51 6.42 -2.91
N GLU A 138 -12.59 7.29 -3.30
CA GLU A 138 -11.60 7.06 -4.36
C GLU A 138 -10.62 5.93 -4.02
N CYS A 139 -10.46 5.58 -2.74
CA CYS A 139 -9.62 4.44 -2.34
C CYS A 139 -10.22 3.09 -2.77
N PHE A 140 -11.54 3.01 -2.99
CA PHE A 140 -12.20 1.81 -3.44
C PHE A 140 -12.07 1.66 -4.96
N GLY A 141 -12.18 0.43 -5.50
CA GLY A 141 -12.24 0.23 -6.95
C GLY A 141 -13.48 0.90 -7.54
N PRO A 142 -13.46 1.39 -8.80
CA PRO A 142 -14.58 2.12 -9.42
C PRO A 142 -15.94 1.39 -9.31
N ALA A 143 -15.95 0.07 -9.46
CA ALA A 143 -17.15 -0.76 -9.33
C ALA A 143 -17.76 -0.82 -7.93
N LEU A 144 -17.06 -0.29 -6.91
CA LEU A 144 -17.50 -0.24 -5.51
C LEU A 144 -17.82 1.19 -5.04
N ARG A 145 -17.69 2.20 -5.91
CA ARG A 145 -17.90 3.60 -5.54
C ARG A 145 -19.35 4.03 -5.80
N GLY A 146 -20.07 4.37 -4.73
CA GLY A 146 -21.38 5.04 -4.79
C GLY A 146 -22.47 4.27 -5.57
N ASP A 147 -23.51 5.00 -6.00
CA ASP A 147 -24.73 4.43 -6.59
C ASP A 147 -24.57 3.88 -8.02
N ARG A 148 -23.39 4.07 -8.65
CA ARG A 148 -23.08 3.57 -10.01
C ARG A 148 -22.20 2.32 -10.01
N GLY A 149 -21.81 1.82 -8.84
CA GLY A 149 -21.03 0.60 -8.74
C GLY A 149 -21.89 -0.64 -8.92
N ASP A 150 -21.55 -1.51 -9.88
CA ASP A 150 -22.26 -2.78 -10.09
C ASP A 150 -21.91 -3.85 -9.01
N GLY A 151 -21.04 -3.50 -8.06
CA GLY A 151 -20.64 -4.33 -6.94
C GLY A 151 -19.51 -5.32 -7.26
N LEU A 152 -18.94 -5.90 -6.20
CA LEU A 152 -17.73 -6.74 -6.31
C LEU A 152 -17.95 -8.00 -7.16
N LEU A 153 -19.12 -8.63 -7.04
CA LEU A 153 -19.43 -9.85 -7.78
C LEU A 153 -19.49 -9.61 -9.29
N ALA A 154 -20.12 -8.51 -9.72
CA ALA A 154 -20.19 -8.15 -11.13
C ALA A 154 -18.79 -7.83 -11.68
N ALA A 155 -18.03 -7.02 -10.95
CA ALA A 155 -16.65 -6.67 -11.32
C ALA A 155 -15.74 -7.90 -11.46
N MET A 156 -15.87 -8.88 -10.57
CA MET A 156 -15.09 -10.12 -10.66
C MET A 156 -15.49 -10.99 -11.85
N LYS A 157 -16.80 -11.08 -12.16
CA LYS A 157 -17.28 -11.81 -13.34
C LYS A 157 -16.79 -11.17 -14.64
N GLU A 158 -16.81 -9.84 -14.72
CA GLU A 158 -16.26 -9.09 -15.84
C GLU A 158 -14.75 -9.34 -15.98
N ALA A 159 -13.99 -9.25 -14.88
CA ALA A 159 -12.55 -9.48 -14.89
C ALA A 159 -12.15 -10.89 -15.34
N ILE A 160 -12.96 -11.92 -15.06
CA ILE A 160 -12.73 -13.30 -15.54
C ILE A 160 -12.94 -13.41 -17.06
N SER A 161 -13.76 -12.54 -17.65
CA SER A 161 -14.07 -12.54 -19.08
C SER A 161 -13.08 -11.76 -19.95
N ILE A 162 -12.15 -11.02 -19.33
CA ILE A 162 -11.07 -10.26 -19.96
C ILE A 162 -9.87 -11.19 -20.22
#